data_AF-A0A7S1KC61-F1
#
_entry.id   AF-A0A7S1KC61-F1
#
_cell.length_a   1.000
_cell.length_b   1.000
_cell.length_c   1.000
_cell.angle_alpha   90.00
_cell.angle_beta   90.00
_cell.angle_gamma   90.00
#
_symmetry.space_group_name_H-M   'P 1'
#
loop_
_entity.id
_entity.type
_entity.pdbx_description
1 polymer ?
#
loop_
_entity_poly.entity_id
_entity_poly.type
_entity_poly.pdbx_seq_one_letter_code
_entity_poly.pdbx_strand_id
1 'polypeptide(L)'
;FPRKKQQQQQQQQGSQPSTDDMENHLADFLHATTKAGDWCNKVREFDYSTAIGKIVASVPGSHQAPDVNRWGHMRMRELLKNQPDPQDWTRSHLVCQVPSVGSLDEDFIEDLIGGLCVSPSHPEIAEGTHLTWQLILPTVDEVRNSLEGWVAGEAIHVTA
;
A
#
# COMPACT_ATOMS: atom_id res chain seq x y z
N PHE A 1 16.71 12.82 9.54
CA PHE A 1 15.86 11.94 10.36
C PHE A 1 16.55 11.66 11.70
N PRO A 2 15.83 11.78 12.83
CA PRO A 2 16.40 11.51 14.15
C PRO A 2 16.88 10.06 14.25
N ARG A 3 18.01 9.84 14.92
CA ARG A 3 18.47 8.49 15.31
C ARG A 3 17.86 8.10 16.64
N LYS A 4 17.66 6.79 16.84
CA LYS A 4 17.25 6.25 18.14
C LYS A 4 18.26 6.66 19.20
N LYS A 5 17.78 7.20 20.33
CA LYS A 5 18.62 7.45 21.50
C LYS A 5 18.98 6.10 22.12
N GLN A 6 20.26 5.88 22.48
CA GLN A 6 20.62 4.73 23.32
C GLN A 6 19.95 4.92 24.70
N GLN A 7 18.84 4.24 24.94
CA GLN A 7 18.24 4.16 26.26
C GLN A 7 18.75 2.88 26.93
N GLN A 8 19.36 3.04 28.13
CA GLN A 8 19.58 1.92 29.04
C GLN A 8 18.22 1.28 29.35
N GLN A 9 18.11 -0.02 29.13
CA GLN A 9 16.89 -0.79 29.34
C GLN A 9 16.40 -0.64 30.80
N GLN A 10 15.28 0.03 30.98
CA GLN A 10 14.34 -0.32 32.05
C GLN A 10 13.03 -0.70 31.40
N GLN A 11 12.71 -1.99 31.50
CA GLN A 11 11.48 -2.61 31.03
C GLN A 11 10.28 -1.98 31.73
N GLN A 12 9.39 -1.35 30.96
CA GLN A 12 7.99 -1.19 31.37
C GLN A 12 7.10 -1.66 30.23
N GLN A 13 6.38 -2.74 30.51
CA GLN A 13 5.37 -3.36 29.66
C GLN A 13 4.13 -2.46 29.61
N GLY A 14 3.87 -1.89 28.45
CA GLY A 14 2.58 -1.31 28.07
C GLY A 14 2.41 -1.55 26.57
N SER A 15 1.33 -2.22 26.19
CA SER A 15 0.99 -2.53 24.80
C SER A 15 0.66 -1.25 24.02
N GLN A 16 1.71 -0.58 23.55
CA GLN A 16 1.61 0.44 22.50
C GLN A 16 1.41 -0.27 21.15
N PRO A 17 0.59 0.27 20.24
CA PRO A 17 0.55 -0.21 18.86
C PRO A 17 1.97 -0.14 18.30
N SER A 18 2.46 -1.22 17.71
CA SER A 18 3.88 -1.37 17.35
C SER A 18 4.32 -0.24 16.41
N THR A 19 5.07 0.73 16.94
CA THR A 19 5.83 1.74 16.20
C THR A 19 6.81 1.11 15.20
N ASP A 20 7.02 -0.19 15.33
CA ASP A 20 7.99 -0.97 14.58
C ASP A 20 7.47 -1.39 13.20
N ASP A 21 6.17 -1.21 12.90
CA ASP A 21 5.59 -1.68 11.63
C ASP A 21 6.24 -1.01 10.40
N MET A 22 6.42 0.32 10.44
CA MET A 22 7.10 1.04 9.34
C MET A 22 8.57 0.63 9.23
N GLU A 23 9.28 0.56 10.36
CA GLU A 23 10.68 0.18 10.41
C GLU A 23 10.90 -1.24 9.87
N ASN A 24 10.15 -2.21 10.39
CA ASN A 24 10.24 -3.61 10.02
C ASN A 24 9.91 -3.78 8.54
N HIS A 25 8.80 -3.20 8.08
CA HIS A 25 8.39 -3.36 6.69
C HIS A 25 9.38 -2.71 5.70
N LEU A 26 9.96 -1.55 6.04
CA LEU A 26 11.03 -0.95 5.23
C LEU A 26 12.27 -1.84 5.18
N ALA A 27 12.72 -2.33 6.33
CA ALA A 27 13.91 -3.17 6.38
C ALA A 27 13.70 -4.50 5.65
N ASP A 28 12.51 -5.08 5.76
CA ASP A 28 12.12 -6.30 5.05
C ASP A 28 12.07 -6.09 3.53
N PHE A 29 11.49 -4.97 3.09
CA PHE A 29 11.44 -4.63 1.67
C PHE A 29 12.84 -4.47 1.09
N LEU A 30 13.73 -3.77 1.80
CA LEU A 30 15.12 -3.62 1.40
C LEU A 30 15.84 -4.97 1.35
N HIS A 31 15.64 -5.83 2.35
CA HIS A 31 16.21 -7.17 2.37
C HIS A 31 15.76 -8.01 1.17
N ALA A 32 14.48 -7.92 0.81
CA ALA A 32 13.90 -8.72 -0.27
C ALA A 32 14.26 -8.20 -1.67
N THR A 33 14.48 -6.90 -1.85
CA THR A 33 14.66 -6.29 -3.18
C THR A 33 16.11 -5.96 -3.52
N THR A 34 17.01 -5.98 -2.55
CA THR A 34 18.38 -5.53 -2.75
C THR A 34 19.41 -6.50 -2.21
N LYS A 35 20.59 -6.52 -2.81
CA LYS A 35 21.82 -7.05 -2.17
C LYS A 35 22.48 -5.96 -1.31
N ALA A 36 21.70 -5.06 -0.70
CA ALA A 36 22.20 -3.78 -0.17
C ALA A 36 22.97 -3.90 1.15
N GLY A 37 23.99 -4.75 1.20
CA GLY A 37 24.98 -4.81 2.27
C GLY A 37 24.39 -4.62 3.67
N ASP A 38 24.80 -3.55 4.34
CA ASP A 38 24.39 -3.19 5.69
C ASP A 38 23.21 -2.20 5.77
N TRP A 39 22.57 -1.85 4.65
CA TRP A 39 21.48 -0.86 4.63
C TRP A 39 20.29 -1.26 5.48
N CYS A 40 19.98 -2.56 5.55
CA CYS A 40 18.95 -3.09 6.44
C CYS A 40 19.24 -2.78 7.92
N ASN A 41 20.51 -2.67 8.31
CA ASN A 41 20.91 -2.29 9.67
C ASN A 41 20.88 -0.76 9.82
N LYS A 42 21.38 -0.02 8.83
CA LYS A 42 21.39 1.45 8.82
C LYS A 42 19.99 2.04 8.95
N VAL A 43 18.99 1.48 8.26
CA VAL A 43 17.62 1.99 8.37
C VAL A 43 17.01 1.79 9.76
N ARG A 44 17.42 0.76 10.49
CA ARG A 44 16.94 0.49 11.86
C ARG A 44 17.53 1.41 12.92
N GLU A 45 18.56 2.18 12.58
CA GLU A 45 19.16 3.18 13.48
C GLU A 45 18.29 4.44 13.62
N PHE A 46 17.35 4.66 12.71
CA PHE A 46 16.46 5.82 12.72
C PHE A 46 15.25 5.62 13.63
N ASP A 47 14.76 6.72 14.20
CA ASP A 47 13.56 6.73 15.05
C ASP A 47 12.30 6.92 14.20
N TYR A 48 11.41 5.92 14.23
CA TYR A 48 10.13 5.89 13.50
C TYR A 48 8.92 6.21 14.41
N SER A 49 9.13 6.62 15.66
CA SER A 49 8.04 6.86 16.62
C SER A 49 7.02 7.91 16.17
N THR A 50 7.43 8.84 15.30
CA THR A 50 6.55 9.87 14.73
C THR A 50 5.96 9.48 13.37
N ALA A 51 6.21 8.27 12.89
CA ALA A 51 5.67 7.81 11.62
C ALA A 51 4.16 7.53 11.74
N ILE A 52 3.38 8.28 10.97
CA ILE A 52 1.92 8.08 10.88
C ILE A 52 1.53 7.23 9.66
N GLY A 53 2.41 7.15 8.66
CA GLY A 53 2.16 6.42 7.42
C GLY A 53 2.45 4.93 7.55
N LYS A 54 1.88 4.16 6.62
CA LYS A 54 2.13 2.73 6.45
C LYS A 54 2.78 2.48 5.10
N ILE A 55 3.69 1.52 5.05
CA ILE A 55 4.33 1.12 3.79
C ILE A 55 3.55 -0.06 3.21
N VAL A 56 3.21 0.07 1.93
CA VAL A 56 2.68 -1.01 1.10
C VAL A 56 3.64 -1.15 -0.08
N ALA A 57 4.46 -2.19 -0.05
CA ALA A 57 5.44 -2.47 -1.09
C ALA A 57 5.16 -3.81 -1.76
N SER A 58 5.64 -3.96 -2.99
CA SER A 58 5.49 -5.19 -3.79
C SER A 58 6.87 -5.83 -4.00
N VAL A 59 6.96 -7.14 -3.74
CA VAL A 59 8.17 -7.94 -3.95
C VAL A 59 7.82 -9.08 -4.90
N PRO A 60 8.59 -9.31 -5.99
CA PRO A 60 8.35 -10.43 -6.89
C PRO A 60 8.42 -11.78 -6.18
N GLY A 61 7.45 -12.65 -6.43
CA GLY A 61 7.43 -14.01 -5.88
C GLY A 61 6.02 -14.58 -5.72
N SER A 62 5.94 -15.89 -5.46
CA SER A 62 4.72 -16.54 -4.99
C SER A 62 4.75 -16.56 -3.46
N HIS A 63 3.95 -15.69 -2.84
CA HIS A 63 3.89 -15.55 -1.39
C HIS A 63 2.79 -16.45 -0.84
N GLN A 64 3.18 -17.41 -0.02
CA GLN A 64 2.29 -18.34 0.66
C GLN A 64 2.22 -18.00 2.15
N ALA A 65 1.31 -18.64 2.88
CA ALA A 65 1.27 -18.51 4.33
C ALA A 65 2.65 -18.83 4.95
N PRO A 66 3.17 -18.00 5.89
CA PRO A 66 2.50 -16.87 6.55
C PRO A 66 2.63 -15.51 5.86
N ASP A 67 3.40 -15.39 4.76
CA ASP A 67 3.77 -14.12 4.11
C ASP A 67 2.75 -13.60 3.10
N VAL A 68 1.61 -14.27 2.91
CA VAL A 68 0.59 -13.92 1.90
C VAL A 68 0.08 -12.47 2.02
N ASN A 69 -0.03 -11.93 3.24
CA ASN A 69 -0.49 -10.57 3.50
C ASN A 69 0.67 -9.56 3.66
N ARG A 70 1.90 -9.95 3.34
CA ARG A 70 3.07 -9.11 3.57
C ARG A 70 3.26 -8.08 2.48
N TRP A 71 2.91 -8.36 1.23
CA TRP A 71 3.23 -7.53 0.07
C TRP A 71 1.99 -7.16 -0.76
N GLY A 72 2.14 -6.14 -1.61
CA GLY A 72 1.15 -5.76 -2.62
C GLY A 72 -0.22 -5.37 -2.05
N HIS A 73 -1.28 -5.61 -2.81
CA HIS A 73 -2.65 -5.26 -2.40
C HIS A 73 -3.14 -6.08 -1.20
N MET A 74 -2.62 -7.29 -0.98
CA MET A 74 -2.94 -8.08 0.21
C MET A 74 -2.45 -7.42 1.50
N ARG A 75 -1.30 -6.75 1.48
CA ARG A 75 -0.84 -5.93 2.61
C ARG A 75 -1.77 -4.74 2.86
N MET A 76 -2.21 -4.08 1.79
CA MET A 76 -3.17 -2.97 1.88
C MET A 76 -4.49 -3.46 2.50
N ARG A 77 -5.01 -4.60 2.05
CA ARG A 77 -6.19 -5.27 2.62
C ARG A 77 -6.05 -5.47 4.13
N GLU A 78 -4.92 -6.05 4.58
CA GLU A 78 -4.67 -6.28 6.00
C GLU A 78 -4.59 -4.97 6.81
N LEU A 79 -3.98 -3.93 6.24
CA LEU A 79 -3.93 -2.61 6.90
C LEU A 79 -5.32 -1.99 7.06
N LEU A 80 -6.13 -2.01 5.99
CA LEU A 80 -7.48 -1.44 5.95
C LEU A 80 -8.45 -2.17 6.88
N LYS A 81 -8.36 -3.50 6.99
CA LYS A 81 -9.11 -4.29 7.98
C LYS A 81 -8.93 -3.83 9.42
N ASN A 82 -7.80 -3.17 9.71
CA ASN A 82 -7.47 -2.66 11.04
C ASN A 82 -7.70 -1.15 11.19
N GLN A 83 -8.22 -0.46 10.16
CA GLN A 83 -8.57 0.96 10.23
C GLN A 83 -10.06 1.15 10.56
N PRO A 84 -10.47 2.15 11.35
CA PRO A 84 -11.88 2.42 11.60
C PRO A 84 -12.67 2.57 10.30
N ASP A 85 -13.94 2.13 10.32
CA ASP A 85 -14.82 2.32 9.17
C ASP A 85 -14.92 3.82 8.83
N PRO A 86 -14.78 4.22 7.57
CA PRO A 86 -15.08 5.59 7.16
C PRO A 86 -16.56 5.88 7.38
N GLN A 87 -16.85 7.16 7.59
CA GLN A 87 -18.20 7.66 7.71
C GLN A 87 -18.96 7.37 6.40
N ASP A 88 -20.16 6.80 6.52
CA ASP A 88 -20.98 6.38 5.39
C ASP A 88 -20.27 5.40 4.44
N TRP A 89 -19.74 4.30 4.97
CA TRP A 89 -19.11 3.20 4.21
C TRP A 89 -19.86 2.82 2.92
N THR A 90 -21.18 2.67 2.99
CA THR A 90 -22.04 2.29 1.85
C THR A 90 -22.13 3.34 0.75
N ARG A 91 -21.72 4.58 1.03
CA ARG A 91 -21.65 5.69 0.06
C ARG A 91 -20.20 6.04 -0.32
N SER A 92 -19.22 5.31 0.20
CA SER A 92 -17.82 5.53 -0.10
C SER A 92 -17.49 5.07 -1.52
N HIS A 93 -16.58 5.80 -2.18
CA HIS A 93 -16.11 5.49 -3.53
C HIS A 93 -14.64 5.12 -3.49
N LEU A 94 -14.27 4.04 -4.18
CA LEU A 94 -12.86 3.72 -4.40
C LEU A 94 -12.37 4.46 -5.65
N VAL A 95 -11.31 5.26 -5.51
CA VAL A 95 -10.72 6.00 -6.63
C VAL A 95 -9.30 5.52 -6.86
N CYS A 96 -9.06 4.97 -8.05
CA CYS A 96 -7.75 4.52 -8.50
C CYS A 96 -7.21 5.54 -9.50
N GLN A 97 -6.12 6.24 -9.15
CA GLN A 97 -5.41 7.12 -10.07
C GLN A 97 -4.06 6.49 -10.39
N VAL A 98 -3.85 6.17 -11.66
CA VAL A 98 -2.62 5.51 -12.14
C VAL A 98 -2.17 6.16 -13.45
N PRO A 99 -0.86 6.26 -13.69
CA PRO A 99 -0.33 6.68 -14.99
C PRO A 99 -0.26 5.52 -15.99
N SER A 100 -0.49 4.28 -15.55
CA SER A 100 -0.38 3.10 -16.40
C SER A 100 -1.35 2.01 -16.00
N VAL A 101 -1.87 1.29 -16.99
CA VAL A 101 -2.74 0.13 -16.84
C VAL A 101 -2.21 -0.98 -17.73
N GLY A 102 -1.88 -2.11 -17.10
CA GLY A 102 -1.53 -3.36 -17.78
C GLY A 102 -2.77 -4.12 -18.25
N SER A 103 -2.58 -5.33 -18.77
CA SER A 103 -3.69 -6.27 -18.97
C SER A 103 -4.31 -6.64 -17.62
N LEU A 104 -5.61 -6.44 -17.49
CA LEU A 104 -6.40 -6.77 -16.30
C LEU A 104 -7.56 -7.69 -16.72
N ASP A 105 -7.82 -8.72 -15.92
CA ASP A 105 -9.04 -9.53 -16.04
C ASP A 105 -10.05 -9.15 -14.95
N GLU A 106 -11.30 -9.56 -15.15
CA GLU A 106 -12.41 -9.23 -14.24
C GLU A 106 -12.15 -9.80 -12.83
N ASP A 107 -11.68 -11.05 -12.74
CA ASP A 107 -11.39 -11.72 -11.47
C ASP A 107 -10.35 -10.94 -10.63
N PHE A 108 -9.27 -10.47 -11.28
CA PHE A 108 -8.23 -9.68 -10.62
C PHE A 108 -8.75 -8.32 -10.18
N ILE A 109 -9.56 -7.65 -11.00
CA ILE A 109 -10.16 -6.36 -10.63
C ILE A 109 -11.09 -6.58 -9.42
N GLU A 110 -11.93 -7.60 -9.42
CA GLU A 110 -12.82 -7.93 -8.31
C GLU A 110 -12.04 -8.24 -7.03
N ASP A 111 -10.95 -9.00 -7.09
CA ASP A 111 -10.07 -9.27 -5.93
C ASP A 111 -9.37 -8.00 -5.44
N LEU A 112 -8.87 -7.15 -6.34
CA LEU A 112 -8.18 -5.91 -6.00
C LEU A 112 -9.13 -4.91 -5.33
N ILE A 113 -10.23 -4.55 -6.01
CA ILE A 113 -11.27 -3.67 -5.48
C ILE A 113 -11.83 -4.28 -4.19
N GLY A 114 -11.96 -5.60 -4.20
CA GLY A 114 -12.33 -6.44 -3.08
C GLY A 114 -11.52 -6.17 -1.82
N GLY A 115 -10.20 -6.32 -1.96
CA GLY A 115 -9.23 -6.11 -0.88
C GLY A 115 -9.08 -4.66 -0.45
N LEU A 116 -9.45 -3.69 -1.28
CA LEU A 116 -9.38 -2.26 -0.96
C LEU A 116 -10.64 -1.71 -0.28
N CYS A 117 -11.74 -2.47 -0.33
CA CYS A 117 -13.00 -2.14 0.34
C CYS A 117 -13.24 -3.10 1.52
N VAL A 118 -12.30 -3.15 2.46
CA VAL A 118 -12.43 -3.88 3.73
C VAL A 118 -12.24 -2.98 4.93
N SER A 119 -12.83 -3.38 6.05
CA SER A 119 -12.74 -2.67 7.33
C SER A 119 -13.05 -3.64 8.50
N PRO A 120 -12.93 -3.22 9.78
CA PRO A 120 -13.24 -4.06 10.94
C PRO A 120 -14.68 -4.57 10.93
N SER A 121 -15.66 -3.73 10.57
CA SER A 121 -17.07 -4.13 10.50
C SER A 121 -17.42 -4.84 9.18
N HIS A 122 -16.56 -4.68 8.16
CA HIS A 122 -16.73 -5.24 6.83
C HIS A 122 -15.44 -5.97 6.39
N PRO A 123 -15.09 -7.11 7.03
CA PRO A 123 -13.82 -7.80 6.77
C PRO A 123 -13.74 -8.43 5.36
N GLU A 124 -14.91 -8.60 4.73
CA GLU A 124 -15.12 -9.08 3.39
C GLU A 124 -16.32 -8.34 2.79
N ILE A 125 -16.37 -8.27 1.47
CA ILE A 125 -17.50 -7.66 0.77
C ILE A 125 -18.61 -8.68 0.69
N ALA A 126 -19.78 -8.30 1.21
CA ALA A 126 -20.94 -9.16 1.17
C ALA A 126 -21.35 -9.44 -0.28
N GLU A 127 -21.71 -10.68 -0.56
CA GLU A 127 -22.20 -11.12 -1.86
C GLU A 127 -23.34 -10.21 -2.35
N GLY A 128 -23.24 -9.73 -3.59
CA GLY A 128 -24.20 -8.78 -4.17
C GLY A 128 -24.00 -7.31 -3.79
N THR A 129 -22.97 -6.96 -3.01
CA THR A 129 -22.60 -5.56 -2.77
C THR A 129 -21.97 -4.97 -4.03
N HIS A 130 -22.64 -3.98 -4.63
CA HIS A 130 -22.09 -3.25 -5.75
C HIS A 130 -21.15 -2.14 -5.25
N LEU A 131 -19.84 -2.37 -5.37
CA LEU A 131 -18.83 -1.36 -5.06
C LEU A 131 -18.73 -0.35 -6.19
N THR A 132 -18.87 0.92 -5.85
CA THR A 132 -18.65 2.00 -6.83
C THR A 132 -17.17 2.36 -6.81
N TRP A 133 -16.48 2.14 -7.91
CA TRP A 133 -15.09 2.55 -8.08
C TRP A 133 -14.88 3.34 -9.37
N GLN A 134 -13.80 4.12 -9.41
CA GLN A 134 -13.46 4.99 -10.53
C GLN A 134 -11.98 4.85 -10.87
N LEU A 135 -11.67 4.83 -12.17
CA LEU A 135 -10.31 4.91 -12.69
C LEU A 135 -10.07 6.31 -13.24
N ILE A 136 -9.01 6.96 -12.77
CA ILE A 136 -8.57 8.25 -13.28
C ILE A 136 -7.30 8.04 -14.11
N LEU A 137 -7.44 8.30 -15.41
CA LEU A 137 -6.38 8.27 -16.41
C LEU A 137 -6.42 9.57 -17.24
N PRO A 138 -5.26 10.13 -17.63
CA PRO A 138 -5.25 11.25 -18.56
C PRO A 138 -5.87 10.87 -19.91
N THR A 139 -6.74 11.72 -20.42
CA THR A 139 -7.27 11.62 -21.77
C THR A 139 -6.28 12.11 -22.81
N VAL A 140 -6.51 11.75 -24.08
CA VAL A 140 -5.70 12.23 -25.21
C VAL A 140 -5.64 13.76 -25.27
N ASP A 141 -6.78 14.43 -25.05
CA ASP A 141 -6.85 15.89 -25.08
C ASP A 141 -6.11 16.52 -23.89
N GLU A 142 -6.16 15.92 -22.70
CA GLU A 142 -5.42 16.40 -21.53
C GLU A 142 -3.91 16.26 -21.73
N VAL A 143 -3.43 15.16 -22.31
CA VAL A 143 -2.01 14.99 -22.66
C VAL A 143 -1.59 16.01 -23.70
N ARG A 144 -2.35 16.17 -24.78
CA ARG A 144 -2.07 17.12 -25.87
C ARG A 144 -1.92 18.55 -25.38
N ASN A 145 -2.77 18.95 -24.43
CA ASN A 145 -2.83 20.32 -23.89
C ASN A 145 -2.01 20.49 -22.59
N SER A 146 -1.28 19.46 -22.16
CA SER A 146 -0.38 19.54 -21.00
C SER A 146 0.85 20.41 -21.30
N LEU A 147 1.60 20.78 -20.25
CA LEU A 147 2.82 21.58 -20.38
C LEU A 147 3.88 20.91 -21.27
N GLU A 148 3.96 19.58 -21.22
CA GLU A 148 4.92 18.77 -21.99
C GLU A 148 4.32 18.27 -23.31
N GLY A 149 3.02 18.52 -23.55
CA GLY A 149 2.30 18.07 -24.73
C GLY A 149 2.39 16.55 -24.90
N TRP A 150 2.58 16.10 -26.15
CA TRP A 150 2.67 14.67 -26.46
C TRP A 150 3.82 13.93 -25.77
N VAL A 151 4.87 14.64 -25.33
CA VAL A 151 6.00 14.01 -24.62
C VAL A 151 5.55 13.43 -23.27
N ALA A 152 4.54 14.03 -22.61
CA ALA A 152 3.96 13.47 -21.39
C ALA A 152 3.35 12.07 -21.63
N GLY A 153 2.91 11.79 -22.85
CA GLY A 153 2.35 10.49 -23.23
C GLY A 153 3.36 9.34 -23.11
N GLU A 154 4.67 9.59 -23.18
CA GLU A 154 5.69 8.55 -23.03
C GLU A 154 5.75 7.98 -21.61
N ALA A 155 5.25 8.71 -20.61
CA ALA A 155 5.14 8.24 -19.23
C ALA A 155 3.76 7.61 -18.93
N ILE A 156 2.86 7.54 -19.92
CA ILE A 156 1.50 7.02 -19.76
C ILE A 156 1.35 5.78 -20.64
N HIS A 157 1.27 4.61 -19.99
CA HIS A 157 1.20 3.33 -20.68
C HIS A 157 -0.10 2.59 -20.38
N VAL A 158 -0.99 2.51 -21.37
CA VAL A 158 -2.21 1.71 -21.30
C VAL A 158 -2.11 0.61 -22.34
N THR A 159 -2.04 -0.64 -21.88
CA THR A 159 -2.12 -1.82 -22.76
C THR A 159 -3.50 -2.42 -22.63
N ALA A 160 -4.25 -2.44 -23.73
CA ALA A 160 -5.51 -3.15 -23.85
C ALA A 160 -5.29 -4.55 -24.44
#